data_AF-A0A524NLH2-F1
#
_entry.id   AF-A0A524NLH2-F1
#
_cell.length_a   1.000
_cell.length_b   1.000
_cell.length_c   1.000
_cell.angle_alpha   90.00
_cell.angle_beta   90.00
_cell.angle_gamma   90.00
#
_symmetry.space_group_name_H-M   'P 1'
#
loop_
_entity.id
_entity.type
_entity.pdbx_description
1 polymer ?
#
loop_
_entity_poly.entity_id
_entity_poly.type
_entity_poly.pdbx_seq_one_letter_code
_entity_poly.pdbx_strand_id
1 'polypeptide(L)'
;MFKRRLRRDGRAADRLVGFRPRKSASIATVRARGERRRGAGRILLPGSPGASPALRKTRPDLEIDVSAIAKGFAVDRIADHLDGAGIENYLVEIGGELRGRGRREDGQPWSVAVQRPVEHRVTAQLIVRLEDRAMATSGDYRNYFETDGVRYTHVLDPRTGRPIAHGLASVTVIDPSASRADAVATALLALGPQDGLRLAEAEELAALFVVHDGDGFTERRTDAFERYVSQ
;
A
#
# COMPACT_ATOMS: atom_id res chain seq x y z
N MET A 1 4.95 7.82 43.21
CA MET A 1 4.80 9.07 43.99
C MET A 1 5.80 10.06 43.40
N PHE A 2 5.48 10.81 42.34
CA PHE A 2 4.94 12.16 42.40
C PHE A 2 4.36 12.54 41.02
N LYS A 3 3.08 12.94 40.99
CA LYS A 3 2.46 13.68 39.88
C LYS A 3 2.72 15.16 40.13
N ARG A 4 3.21 15.91 39.14
CA ARG A 4 3.06 17.37 39.13
C ARG A 4 2.34 17.78 37.86
N ARG A 5 1.08 18.17 38.05
CA ARG A 5 0.19 18.81 37.06
C ARG A 5 0.68 20.24 36.87
N LEU A 6 1.05 20.60 35.65
CA LEU A 6 1.06 22.00 35.22
C LEU A 6 -0.26 22.26 34.50
N ARG A 7 -1.16 23.00 35.17
CA ARG A 7 -2.25 23.69 34.51
C ARG A 7 -1.63 24.89 33.78
N ARG A 8 -1.89 25.03 32.49
CA ARG A 8 -1.75 26.31 31.79
C ARG A 8 -3.03 26.63 31.02
N ASP A 9 -3.35 27.90 31.07
CA ASP A 9 -4.61 28.55 30.83
C ASP A 9 -5.23 28.31 29.46
N GLY A 10 -6.57 28.31 29.44
CA GLY A 10 -7.35 28.21 28.23
C GLY A 10 -7.32 29.51 27.42
N ARG A 11 -6.93 29.39 26.15
CA ARG A 11 -7.63 29.88 24.95
C ARG A 11 -6.74 29.63 23.72
N ALA A 12 -7.36 29.11 22.68
CA ALA A 12 -6.88 29.05 21.29
C ALA A 12 -5.60 28.23 20.99
N ALA A 13 -5.72 26.90 20.97
CA ALA A 13 -4.77 26.03 20.24
C ALA A 13 -5.36 24.63 19.97
N ASP A 14 -6.56 24.55 19.38
CA ASP A 14 -7.19 23.25 19.04
C ASP A 14 -7.57 23.20 17.56
N ARG A 15 -6.56 23.26 16.68
CA ARG A 15 -6.61 22.77 15.29
C ARG A 15 -5.26 22.19 14.90
N LEU A 16 -4.75 21.27 15.72
CA LEU A 16 -3.71 20.34 15.27
C LEU A 16 -4.41 19.21 14.51
N VAL A 17 -4.08 19.07 13.22
CA VAL A 17 -4.40 17.90 12.40
C VAL A 17 -3.65 16.72 13.00
N GLY A 18 -4.28 16.06 13.98
CA GLY A 18 -3.70 14.93 14.68
C GLY A 18 -3.87 13.66 13.87
N PHE A 19 -2.82 13.21 13.20
CA PHE A 19 -2.67 11.80 12.82
C PHE A 19 -2.51 10.98 14.12
N ARG A 20 -3.61 10.44 14.64
CA ARG A 20 -3.59 9.40 15.65
C ARG A 20 -4.09 8.09 15.05
N PRO A 21 -3.24 7.08 14.86
CA PRO A 21 -3.75 5.74 14.60
C PRO A 21 -4.47 5.26 15.86
N ARG A 22 -5.77 4.97 15.77
CA ARG A 22 -6.46 4.15 16.78
C ARG A 22 -6.10 2.68 16.53
N LYS A 23 -5.78 1.94 17.59
CA LYS A 23 -5.38 0.51 17.55
C LYS A 23 -6.40 -0.33 16.75
N SER A 24 -5.86 -1.29 16.00
CA SER A 24 -6.50 -2.44 15.31
C SER A 24 -7.96 -2.23 14.87
N ALA A 25 -8.15 -2.13 13.55
CA ALA A 25 -9.49 -1.97 12.97
C ALA A 25 -10.38 -3.17 13.32
N SER A 26 -11.46 -2.93 14.08
CA SER A 26 -12.58 -3.87 14.25
C SER A 26 -13.60 -3.69 13.13
N ILE A 27 -14.53 -4.65 12.93
CA ILE A 27 -15.68 -4.50 12.02
C ILE A 27 -16.39 -3.18 12.25
N ALA A 28 -16.60 -2.80 13.51
CA ALA A 28 -17.22 -1.54 13.86
C ALA A 28 -16.43 -0.33 13.35
N THR A 29 -15.09 -0.36 13.42
CA THR A 29 -14.23 0.71 12.90
C THR A 29 -14.22 0.75 11.36
N VAL A 30 -14.18 -0.42 10.70
CA VAL A 30 -14.19 -0.51 9.24
C VAL A 30 -15.56 -0.11 8.67
N ARG A 31 -16.66 -0.56 9.29
CA ARG A 31 -18.04 -0.15 8.95
C ARG A 31 -18.29 1.33 9.25
N ALA A 32 -17.84 1.85 10.40
CA ALA A 32 -17.95 3.27 10.72
C ALA A 32 -17.12 4.17 9.76
N ARG A 33 -16.03 3.65 9.17
CA ARG A 33 -15.34 4.31 8.04
C ARG A 33 -16.21 4.24 6.78
N GLY A 34 -16.84 3.10 6.50
CA GLY A 34 -17.70 2.87 5.35
C GLY A 34 -18.97 3.72 5.30
N GLU A 35 -19.58 3.98 6.46
CA GLU A 35 -20.85 4.70 6.61
C GLU A 35 -20.75 6.23 6.41
N ARG A 36 -19.55 6.80 6.36
CA ARG A 36 -19.37 8.23 6.06
C ARG A 36 -19.55 8.48 4.57
N ARG A 37 -20.47 9.39 4.20
CA ARG A 37 -20.79 9.77 2.81
C ARG A 37 -19.54 10.08 1.99
N ARG A 38 -19.19 9.18 1.07
CA ARG A 38 -18.09 9.36 0.11
C ARG A 38 -18.64 9.95 -1.18
N GLY A 39 -18.03 11.03 -1.62
CA GLY A 39 -18.32 11.68 -2.88
C GLY A 39 -17.11 12.53 -3.26
N ALA A 40 -16.96 12.81 -4.55
CA ALA A 40 -15.86 13.55 -5.17
C ALA A 40 -15.65 14.96 -4.59
N GLY A 41 -15.21 15.05 -3.34
CA GLY A 41 -14.63 16.26 -2.78
C GLY A 41 -13.32 16.47 -3.52
N ARG A 42 -13.27 17.51 -4.36
CA ARG A 42 -12.04 17.87 -5.04
C ARG A 42 -11.02 18.34 -3.99
N ILE A 43 -9.84 17.73 -4.03
CA ILE A 43 -8.63 18.29 -3.44
C ILE A 43 -8.01 19.16 -4.52
N LEU A 44 -7.90 20.46 -4.26
CA LEU A 44 -7.29 21.39 -5.18
C LEU A 44 -5.86 21.66 -4.71
N LEU A 45 -4.91 21.59 -5.64
CA LEU A 45 -3.57 22.14 -5.52
C LEU A 45 -3.63 23.55 -6.12
N PRO A 46 -3.74 24.63 -5.32
CA PRO A 46 -3.72 25.98 -5.84
C PRO A 46 -2.30 26.26 -6.36
N GLY A 47 -2.14 26.19 -7.68
CA GLY A 47 -0.93 26.59 -8.36
C GLY A 47 -0.92 28.10 -8.57
N SER A 48 -0.06 28.81 -7.86
CA SER A 48 0.43 30.11 -8.30
C SER A 48 1.95 30.11 -8.11
N PRO A 49 2.74 30.47 -9.12
CA PRO A 49 4.19 30.60 -8.96
C PRO A 49 4.51 31.52 -7.77
N GLY A 50 5.31 31.03 -6.81
CA GLY A 50 5.67 31.78 -5.60
C GLY A 50 4.74 31.61 -4.39
N ALA A 51 3.60 30.94 -4.53
CA ALA A 51 2.77 30.57 -3.38
C ALA A 51 3.26 29.27 -2.74
N SER A 52 3.20 29.19 -1.39
CA SER A 52 3.45 27.93 -0.69
C SER A 52 2.43 26.86 -1.13
N PRO A 53 2.85 25.61 -1.38
CA PRO A 53 1.93 24.54 -1.74
C PRO A 53 0.91 24.35 -0.62
N ALA A 54 -0.37 24.32 -0.99
CA ALA A 54 -1.48 24.14 -0.06
C ALA A 54 -2.47 23.09 -0.57
N LEU A 55 -3.19 22.42 0.33
CA LEU A 55 -4.31 21.55 -0.02
C LEU A 55 -5.62 22.24 0.35
N ARG A 56 -6.54 22.35 -0.60
CA ARG A 56 -7.91 22.85 -0.35
C ARG A 56 -8.92 21.73 -0.55
N LYS A 57 -9.81 21.55 0.43
CA LYS A 57 -10.95 20.64 0.34
C LYS A 57 -12.24 21.41 0.11
N THR A 58 -13.04 20.95 -0.84
CA THR A 58 -14.37 21.52 -1.15
C THR A 58 -15.44 21.11 -0.14
N ARG A 59 -15.15 20.10 0.70
CA ARG A 59 -16.05 19.57 1.72
C ARG A 59 -15.40 19.62 3.10
N PRO A 60 -16.08 20.19 4.12
CA PRO A 60 -15.51 20.32 5.47
C PRO A 60 -15.34 18.96 6.18
N ASP A 61 -16.17 17.99 5.83
CA ASP A 61 -16.18 16.62 6.37
C ASP A 61 -15.24 15.66 5.63
N LEU A 62 -14.58 16.11 4.55
CA LEU A 62 -13.58 15.29 3.85
C LEU A 62 -12.34 15.11 4.74
N GLU A 63 -11.98 13.85 4.96
CA GLU A 63 -10.75 13.39 5.60
C GLU A 63 -9.84 12.76 4.53
N ILE A 64 -8.52 12.92 4.69
CA ILE A 64 -7.53 12.33 3.80
C ILE A 64 -6.79 11.24 4.57
N ASP A 65 -6.79 10.03 4.02
CA ASP A 65 -5.99 8.91 4.49
C ASP A 65 -4.93 8.61 3.43
N VAL A 66 -3.66 8.61 3.84
CA VAL A 66 -2.50 8.36 2.97
C VAL A 66 -1.86 7.00 3.24
N SER A 67 -2.51 6.13 4.02
CA SER A 67 -1.93 4.83 4.38
C SER A 67 -1.62 3.93 3.19
N ALA A 68 -2.30 4.09 2.05
CA ALA A 68 -2.10 3.33 0.81
C ALA A 68 -0.93 3.82 -0.07
N ILE A 69 -0.17 4.81 0.39
CA ILE A 69 0.96 5.39 -0.36
C ILE A 69 2.12 5.81 0.53
N ALA A 70 1.87 6.04 1.82
CA ALA A 70 2.84 6.65 2.74
C ALA A 70 4.08 5.78 2.97
N LYS A 71 3.96 4.44 2.97
CA LYS A 71 5.10 3.54 3.17
C LYS A 71 6.00 3.55 1.93
N GLY A 72 5.40 3.39 0.75
CA GLY A 72 6.13 3.53 -0.51
C GLY A 72 6.81 4.90 -0.65
N PHE A 73 6.13 5.99 -0.27
CA PHE A 73 6.74 7.32 -0.26
C PHE A 73 7.95 7.40 0.69
N ALA A 74 7.86 6.83 1.90
CA ALA A 74 8.98 6.83 2.83
C ALA A 74 10.17 6.03 2.29
N VAL A 75 9.93 4.89 1.61
CA VAL A 75 10.97 4.12 0.92
C VAL A 75 11.66 4.96 -0.15
N ASP A 76 10.88 5.66 -0.98
CA ASP A 76 11.44 6.56 -2.01
C ASP A 76 12.28 7.68 -1.38
N ARG A 77 11.81 8.29 -0.28
CA ARG A 77 12.56 9.36 0.40
C ARG A 77 13.89 8.89 1.00
N ILE A 78 13.95 7.66 1.51
CA ILE A 78 15.20 7.07 1.98
C ILE A 78 16.12 6.77 0.79
N ALA A 79 15.59 6.17 -0.28
CA ALA A 79 16.35 5.88 -1.49
C ALA A 79 16.98 7.15 -2.08
N ASP A 80 16.20 8.22 -2.25
CA ASP A 80 16.71 9.50 -2.75
C ASP A 80 17.81 10.09 -1.85
N HIS A 81 17.73 9.88 -0.53
CA HIS A 81 18.75 10.34 0.41
C HIS A 81 20.06 9.55 0.24
N LEU A 82 19.97 8.24 0.03
CA LEU A 82 21.12 7.37 -0.23
C LEU A 82 21.75 7.70 -1.60
N ASP A 83 20.93 7.89 -2.63
CA ASP A 83 21.37 8.35 -3.96
C ASP A 83 22.12 9.69 -3.83
N GLY A 84 21.57 10.67 -3.09
CA GLY A 84 22.21 11.96 -2.85
C GLY A 84 23.50 11.90 -2.02
N ALA A 85 23.70 10.82 -1.26
CA ALA A 85 24.93 10.53 -0.53
C ALA A 85 25.97 9.75 -1.37
N GLY A 86 25.66 9.43 -2.62
CA GLY A 86 26.54 8.66 -3.52
C GLY A 86 26.57 7.16 -3.23
N ILE A 87 25.56 6.63 -2.54
CA ILE A 87 25.45 5.20 -2.26
C ILE A 87 24.69 4.54 -3.42
N GLU A 88 25.39 3.78 -4.25
CA GLU A 88 24.84 3.24 -5.50
C GLU A 88 24.26 1.83 -5.39
N ASN A 89 24.46 1.15 -4.25
CA ASN A 89 24.02 -0.23 -4.05
C ASN A 89 23.31 -0.38 -2.71
N TYR A 90 21.99 -0.56 -2.73
CA TYR A 90 21.20 -0.74 -1.51
C TYR A 90 19.84 -1.43 -1.77
N LEU A 91 19.25 -1.96 -0.70
CA LEU A 91 17.86 -2.38 -0.63
C LEU A 91 17.21 -1.70 0.58
N VAL A 92 16.19 -0.88 0.34
CA VAL A 92 15.38 -0.24 1.39
C VAL A 92 14.08 -1.03 1.55
N GLU A 93 13.62 -1.23 2.79
CA GLU A 93 12.35 -1.88 3.12
C GLU A 93 11.63 -1.11 4.24
N ILE A 94 10.33 -0.86 4.07
CA ILE A 94 9.46 -0.35 5.13
C ILE A 94 8.10 -1.02 5.03
N GLY A 95 7.80 -1.95 5.94
CA GLY A 95 6.46 -2.50 6.11
C GLY A 95 5.93 -3.30 4.92
N GLY A 96 6.83 -3.92 4.14
CA GLY A 96 6.54 -4.71 2.95
C GLY A 96 6.80 -3.99 1.62
N GLU A 97 6.99 -2.67 1.64
CA GLU A 97 7.37 -1.88 0.47
C GLU A 97 8.89 -1.80 0.36
N LEU A 98 9.42 -2.03 -0.84
CA LEU A 98 10.85 -2.20 -1.09
C LEU A 98 11.33 -1.35 -2.27
N ARG A 99 12.60 -0.93 -2.24
CA ARG A 99 13.30 -0.37 -3.41
C ARG A 99 14.75 -0.85 -3.43
N GLY A 100 15.14 -1.50 -4.53
CA GLY A 100 16.51 -1.93 -4.80
C GLY A 100 17.19 -1.00 -5.79
N ARG A 101 18.44 -0.61 -5.50
CA ARG A 101 19.33 0.16 -6.37
C ARG A 101 20.61 -0.63 -6.60
N GLY A 102 21.08 -0.66 -7.84
CA GLY A 102 22.33 -1.34 -8.20
C GLY A 102 22.30 -2.83 -7.89
N ARG A 103 23.44 -3.37 -7.48
CA ARG A 103 23.69 -4.81 -7.31
C ARG A 103 24.29 -5.11 -5.94
N ARG A 104 24.12 -6.36 -5.52
CA ARG A 104 24.81 -6.90 -4.34
C ARG A 104 26.31 -7.04 -4.60
N GLU A 105 27.08 -7.31 -3.55
CA GLU A 105 28.54 -7.51 -3.63
C GLU A 105 28.95 -8.64 -4.61
N ASP A 106 28.09 -9.62 -4.82
CA ASP A 106 28.28 -10.72 -5.78
C ASP A 106 27.88 -10.38 -7.23
N GLY A 107 27.56 -9.11 -7.50
CA GLY A 107 27.16 -8.60 -8.81
C GLY A 107 25.74 -8.96 -9.22
N GLN A 108 24.97 -9.65 -8.37
CA GLN A 108 23.58 -10.00 -8.66
C GLN A 108 22.61 -8.88 -8.27
N PRO A 109 21.46 -8.75 -8.96
CA PRO A 109 20.35 -7.92 -8.49
C PRO A 109 19.90 -8.30 -7.08
N TRP A 110 19.15 -7.41 -6.44
CA TRP A 110 18.55 -7.70 -5.14
C TRP A 110 17.43 -8.72 -5.29
N SER A 111 17.59 -9.90 -4.68
CA SER A 111 16.57 -10.95 -4.69
C SER A 111 15.59 -10.77 -3.54
N VAL A 112 14.30 -10.66 -3.86
CA VAL A 112 13.22 -10.58 -2.89
C VAL A 112 12.24 -11.71 -3.10
N ALA A 113 11.93 -12.43 -2.02
CA ALA A 113 10.95 -13.50 -2.04
C ALA A 113 9.52 -12.95 -1.89
N VAL A 114 8.68 -13.19 -2.89
CA VAL A 114 7.23 -13.05 -2.78
C VAL A 114 6.67 -14.36 -2.22
N GLN A 115 6.02 -14.26 -1.06
CA GLN A 115 5.46 -15.42 -0.37
C GLN A 115 4.25 -15.96 -1.13
N ARG A 116 4.24 -17.27 -1.37
CA ARG A 116 3.06 -18.01 -1.81
C ARG A 116 2.28 -18.44 -0.58
N PRO A 117 1.01 -18.03 -0.43
CA PRO A 117 0.16 -18.62 0.59
C PRO A 117 -0.16 -20.07 0.17
N VAL A 118 0.18 -21.03 1.03
CA VAL A 118 -0.19 -22.44 0.86
C VAL A 118 -0.64 -22.93 2.23
N GLU A 119 -1.83 -23.52 2.31
CA GLU A 119 -2.25 -24.22 3.52
C GLU A 119 -1.28 -25.40 3.75
N HIS A 120 -0.66 -25.38 4.93
CA HIS A 120 0.11 -26.49 5.50
C HIS A 120 1.49 -26.82 4.91
N ARG A 121 2.07 -26.07 3.97
CA ARG A 121 3.50 -26.23 3.60
C ARG A 121 4.20 -24.93 3.18
N VAL A 122 5.40 -24.68 3.71
CA VAL A 122 6.34 -23.67 3.19
C VAL A 122 7.00 -24.25 1.94
N THR A 123 6.45 -24.08 0.75
CA THR A 123 7.08 -24.68 -0.44
C THR A 123 6.65 -24.04 -1.77
N ALA A 124 6.90 -22.75 -1.91
CA ALA A 124 7.82 -22.19 -2.91
C ALA A 124 7.78 -20.66 -2.74
N GLN A 125 8.90 -20.00 -2.90
CA GLN A 125 8.96 -18.54 -2.93
C GLN A 125 9.15 -18.14 -4.38
N LEU A 126 8.34 -17.20 -4.88
CA LEU A 126 8.64 -16.58 -6.15
C LEU A 126 9.75 -15.56 -5.90
N ILE A 127 10.91 -15.75 -6.50
CA ILE A 127 12.02 -14.81 -6.34
C ILE A 127 11.90 -13.75 -7.43
N VAL A 128 11.77 -12.50 -6.98
CA VAL A 128 11.77 -11.30 -7.81
C VAL A 128 13.12 -10.63 -7.70
N ARG A 129 13.68 -10.21 -8.84
CA ARG A 129 14.93 -9.47 -8.91
C ARG A 129 14.66 -7.97 -9.05
N LEU A 130 15.19 -7.18 -8.12
CA LEU A 130 15.12 -5.73 -8.13
C LEU A 130 16.50 -5.15 -8.44
N GLU A 131 16.58 -4.45 -9.56
CA GLU A 131 17.71 -3.60 -9.95
C GLU A 131 17.09 -2.30 -10.47
N ASP A 132 17.30 -1.22 -9.71
CA ASP A 132 16.71 0.10 -9.98
C ASP A 132 15.18 0.05 -10.09
N ARG A 133 14.57 -0.76 -9.22
CA ARG A 133 13.12 -1.01 -9.16
C ARG A 133 12.64 -1.10 -7.73
N ALA A 134 11.38 -0.76 -7.54
CA ALA A 134 10.64 -0.90 -6.32
C ALA A 134 9.56 -1.97 -6.45
N MET A 135 9.13 -2.50 -5.31
CA MET A 135 8.07 -3.49 -5.20
C MET A 135 7.20 -3.19 -4.00
N ALA A 136 5.88 -3.36 -4.14
CA ALA A 136 4.93 -3.26 -3.05
C ALA A 136 3.91 -4.39 -3.14
N THR A 137 3.44 -4.86 -1.99
CA THR A 137 2.41 -5.90 -1.92
C THR A 137 1.25 -5.45 -1.04
N SER A 138 0.07 -5.34 -1.64
CA SER A 138 -1.20 -5.16 -0.93
C SER A 138 -1.88 -6.51 -0.80
N GLY A 139 -2.33 -6.90 0.39
CA GLY A 139 -3.00 -8.18 0.56
C GLY A 139 -3.56 -8.41 1.95
N ASP A 140 -4.39 -9.42 2.05
CA ASP A 140 -5.12 -9.76 3.27
C ASP A 140 -4.65 -11.07 3.91
N TYR A 141 -3.69 -11.79 3.30
CA TYR A 141 -3.24 -13.13 3.74
C TYR A 141 -2.84 -13.23 5.22
N ARG A 142 -2.34 -12.15 5.82
CA ARG A 142 -2.02 -12.05 7.27
C ARG A 142 -2.95 -11.11 8.04
N ASN A 143 -3.71 -10.28 7.35
CA ASN A 143 -4.44 -9.14 7.92
C ASN A 143 -5.93 -9.18 7.50
N TYR A 144 -6.58 -10.29 7.79
CA TYR A 144 -8.03 -10.48 7.64
C TYR A 144 -8.67 -10.78 9.00
N PHE A 145 -9.98 -10.58 9.09
CA PHE A 145 -10.78 -11.06 10.21
C PHE A 145 -12.04 -11.75 9.68
N GLU A 146 -12.44 -12.83 10.33
CA GLU A 146 -13.64 -13.60 9.97
C GLU A 146 -14.77 -13.29 10.96
N THR A 147 -15.98 -13.09 10.46
CA THR A 147 -17.19 -12.97 11.29
C THR A 147 -18.37 -13.54 10.52
N ASP A 148 -19.11 -14.44 11.17
CA ASP A 148 -20.24 -15.16 10.56
C ASP A 148 -19.87 -15.93 9.27
N GLY A 149 -18.65 -16.48 9.20
CA GLY A 149 -18.13 -17.19 8.01
C GLY A 149 -17.74 -16.26 6.85
N VAL A 150 -17.79 -14.93 7.05
CA VAL A 150 -17.40 -13.93 6.05
C VAL A 150 -16.05 -13.35 6.41
N ARG A 151 -15.08 -13.46 5.49
CA ARG A 151 -13.77 -12.81 5.58
C ARG A 151 -13.88 -11.35 5.20
N TYR A 152 -13.34 -10.49 6.05
CA TYR A 152 -13.30 -9.05 5.85
C TYR A 152 -11.86 -8.56 5.85
N THR A 153 -11.58 -7.60 4.98
CA THR A 153 -10.27 -6.95 4.87
C THR A 153 -10.32 -5.51 5.38
N HIS A 154 -9.14 -4.91 5.56
CA HIS A 154 -9.00 -3.51 5.93
C HIS A 154 -9.15 -2.55 4.73
N VAL A 155 -9.24 -3.08 3.51
CA VAL A 155 -9.41 -2.32 2.27
C VAL A 155 -10.90 -2.16 1.98
N LEU A 156 -11.29 -0.92 1.69
CA LEU A 156 -12.68 -0.57 1.40
C LEU A 156 -12.84 -0.32 -0.09
N ASP A 157 -13.89 -0.88 -0.68
CA ASP A 157 -14.32 -0.50 -2.03
C ASP A 157 -14.84 0.95 -1.98
N PRO A 158 -14.21 1.90 -2.70
CA PRO A 158 -14.60 3.29 -2.66
C PRO A 158 -15.99 3.55 -3.26
N ARG A 159 -16.49 2.66 -4.12
CA ARG A 159 -17.81 2.75 -4.77
C ARG A 159 -18.94 2.42 -3.80
N THR A 160 -18.72 1.44 -2.93
CA THR A 160 -19.74 0.93 -1.98
C THR A 160 -19.53 1.41 -0.56
N GLY A 161 -18.31 1.85 -0.23
CA GLY A 161 -17.87 2.15 1.14
C GLY A 161 -17.70 0.90 2.01
N ARG A 162 -17.90 -0.31 1.48
CA ARG A 162 -17.85 -1.57 2.24
C ARG A 162 -16.49 -2.24 2.07
N PRO A 163 -16.10 -3.14 3.00
CA PRO A 163 -14.96 -4.03 2.77
C PRO A 163 -15.08 -4.74 1.43
N ILE A 164 -13.97 -4.89 0.73
CA ILE A 164 -13.91 -5.73 -0.47
C ILE A 164 -14.34 -7.17 -0.13
N ALA A 165 -15.05 -7.83 -1.04
CA ALA A 165 -15.66 -9.15 -0.83
C ALA A 165 -15.31 -10.17 -1.92
N HIS A 166 -14.35 -9.85 -2.80
CA HIS A 166 -13.87 -10.75 -3.84
C HIS A 166 -12.72 -11.64 -3.34
N GLY A 167 -12.45 -12.76 -4.02
CA GLY A 167 -11.42 -13.73 -3.63
C GLY A 167 -9.95 -13.33 -3.88
N LEU A 168 -9.64 -12.09 -4.25
CA LEU A 168 -8.25 -11.66 -4.43
C LEU A 168 -7.54 -11.52 -3.07
N ALA A 169 -6.53 -12.36 -2.83
CA ALA A 169 -5.80 -12.44 -1.57
C ALA A 169 -4.65 -11.43 -1.50
N SER A 170 -3.92 -11.23 -2.60
CA SER A 170 -2.89 -10.20 -2.68
C SER A 170 -2.61 -9.75 -4.11
N VAL A 171 -2.05 -8.55 -4.22
CA VAL A 171 -1.47 -7.99 -5.42
C VAL A 171 -0.07 -7.49 -5.10
N THR A 172 0.91 -7.92 -5.88
CA THR A 172 2.29 -7.42 -5.84
C THR A 172 2.55 -6.64 -7.12
N VAL A 173 3.09 -5.43 -6.99
CA VAL A 173 3.40 -4.53 -8.13
C VAL A 173 4.87 -4.17 -8.10
N ILE A 174 5.50 -4.14 -9.28
CA ILE A 174 6.86 -3.66 -9.50
C ILE A 174 6.79 -2.37 -10.32
N ASP A 175 7.46 -1.32 -9.85
CA ASP A 175 7.48 0.01 -10.48
C ASP A 175 8.81 0.71 -10.16
N PRO A 176 9.30 1.68 -10.96
CA PRO A 176 10.45 2.49 -10.57
C PRO A 176 10.27 3.26 -9.24
N SER A 177 9.04 3.63 -8.86
CA SER A 177 8.72 4.32 -7.60
C SER A 177 8.03 3.39 -6.62
N ALA A 178 8.56 3.30 -5.39
CA ALA A 178 7.91 2.53 -4.32
C ALA A 178 6.56 3.14 -3.94
N SER A 179 6.45 4.47 -3.96
CA SER A 179 5.19 5.18 -3.74
C SER A 179 4.13 4.82 -4.78
N ARG A 180 4.51 4.71 -6.05
CA ARG A 180 3.58 4.33 -7.12
C ARG A 180 3.21 2.85 -7.02
N ALA A 181 4.16 1.96 -6.76
CA ALA A 181 3.89 0.55 -6.54
C ALA A 181 2.87 0.32 -5.40
N ASP A 182 3.04 1.00 -4.26
CA ASP A 182 2.14 0.91 -3.08
C ASP A 182 0.71 1.33 -3.42
N ALA A 183 0.57 2.49 -4.07
CA ALA A 183 -0.73 3.02 -4.48
C ALA A 183 -1.43 2.13 -5.51
N VAL A 184 -0.69 1.66 -6.52
CA VAL A 184 -1.22 0.82 -7.59
C VAL A 184 -1.60 -0.56 -7.04
N ALA A 185 -0.79 -1.17 -6.19
CA ALA A 185 -1.12 -2.45 -5.57
C ALA A 185 -2.43 -2.36 -4.76
N THR A 186 -2.63 -1.28 -4.02
CA THR A 186 -3.88 -1.04 -3.28
C THR A 186 -5.07 -0.84 -4.22
N ALA A 187 -4.90 -0.08 -5.30
CA ALA A 187 -5.96 0.17 -6.27
C ALA A 187 -6.39 -1.11 -7.01
N LEU A 188 -5.43 -1.91 -7.47
CA LEU A 188 -5.68 -3.20 -8.11
C LEU A 188 -6.35 -4.19 -7.15
N LEU A 189 -5.92 -4.20 -5.88
CA LEU A 189 -6.56 -5.00 -4.85
C LEU A 189 -8.03 -4.58 -4.64
N ALA A 190 -8.34 -3.28 -4.70
CA ALA A 190 -9.71 -2.78 -4.56
C ALA A 190 -10.60 -3.07 -5.78
N LEU A 191 -10.02 -3.15 -6.98
CA LEU A 191 -10.74 -3.51 -8.22
C LEU A 191 -11.08 -5.00 -8.28
N GLY A 192 -10.27 -5.84 -7.65
CA GLY A 192 -10.46 -7.29 -7.63
C GLY A 192 -9.81 -8.00 -8.82
N PRO A 193 -9.96 -9.34 -8.88
CA PRO A 193 -9.07 -10.19 -9.68
C PRO A 193 -9.28 -10.04 -11.19
N GLN A 194 -10.47 -9.64 -11.63
CA GLN A 194 -10.80 -9.52 -13.07
C GLN A 194 -10.56 -8.11 -13.61
N ASP A 195 -11.17 -7.10 -12.98
CA ASP A 195 -11.02 -5.71 -13.42
C ASP A 195 -9.60 -5.18 -13.12
N GLY A 196 -9.01 -5.60 -12.00
CA GLY A 196 -7.62 -5.28 -11.67
C GLY A 196 -6.65 -5.86 -12.69
N LEU A 197 -6.76 -7.15 -13.04
CA LEU A 197 -5.89 -7.76 -14.05
C LEU A 197 -6.06 -7.07 -15.41
N ARG A 198 -7.31 -6.81 -15.84
CA ARG A 198 -7.58 -6.12 -17.11
C ARG A 198 -6.96 -4.73 -17.16
N LEU A 199 -7.04 -3.96 -16.07
CA LEU A 199 -6.40 -2.66 -15.98
C LEU A 199 -4.87 -2.79 -16.00
N ALA A 200 -4.32 -3.78 -15.28
CA ALA A 200 -2.88 -4.01 -15.23
C ALA A 200 -2.29 -4.34 -16.61
N GLU A 201 -2.96 -5.18 -17.40
CA GLU A 201 -2.55 -5.47 -18.77
C GLU A 201 -2.68 -4.24 -19.68
N ALA A 202 -3.79 -3.50 -19.59
CA ALA A 202 -4.05 -2.34 -20.43
C ALA A 202 -3.04 -1.20 -20.19
N GLU A 203 -2.55 -1.06 -18.96
CA GLU A 203 -1.58 -0.05 -18.55
C GLU A 203 -0.13 -0.59 -18.48
N GLU A 204 0.11 -1.81 -18.98
CA GLU A 204 1.40 -2.51 -18.97
C GLU A 204 2.08 -2.55 -17.59
N LEU A 205 1.28 -2.66 -16.52
CA LEU A 205 1.76 -2.70 -15.15
C LEU A 205 2.37 -4.07 -14.84
N ALA A 206 3.57 -4.11 -14.28
CA ALA A 206 4.16 -5.34 -13.77
C ALA A 206 3.46 -5.74 -12.46
N ALA A 207 2.46 -6.62 -12.56
CA ALA A 207 1.66 -7.07 -11.43
C ALA A 207 1.53 -8.60 -11.34
N LEU A 208 1.51 -9.10 -10.10
CA LEU A 208 1.18 -10.46 -9.72
C LEU A 208 -0.05 -10.44 -8.82
N PHE A 209 -1.08 -11.18 -9.20
CA PHE A 209 -2.31 -11.39 -8.47
C PHE A 209 -2.31 -12.80 -7.88
N VAL A 210 -2.64 -12.90 -6.59
CA VAL A 210 -2.86 -14.19 -5.92
C VAL A 210 -4.32 -14.26 -5.51
N VAL A 211 -5.05 -15.24 -6.04
CA VAL A 211 -6.50 -15.38 -5.89
C VAL A 211 -6.80 -16.65 -5.12
N HIS A 212 -7.71 -16.60 -4.14
CA HIS A 212 -8.28 -17.78 -3.51
C HIS A 212 -9.01 -18.64 -4.54
N ASP A 213 -8.74 -19.94 -4.53
CA ASP A 213 -9.38 -20.93 -5.39
C ASP A 213 -9.67 -22.20 -4.57
N GLY A 214 -10.91 -22.33 -4.08
CA GLY A 214 -11.27 -23.34 -3.09
C GLY A 214 -10.44 -23.21 -1.81
N ASP A 215 -9.84 -24.33 -1.38
CA ASP A 215 -8.90 -24.40 -0.25
C ASP A 215 -7.47 -23.95 -0.63
N GLY A 216 -7.27 -23.53 -1.88
CA GLY A 216 -5.97 -23.19 -2.45
C GLY A 216 -5.86 -21.75 -2.94
N PHE A 217 -4.78 -21.52 -3.67
CA PHE A 217 -4.50 -20.23 -4.31
C PHE A 217 -4.04 -20.44 -5.75
N THR A 218 -4.48 -19.55 -6.64
CA THR A 218 -3.99 -19.45 -8.01
C THR A 218 -3.29 -18.12 -8.25
N GLU A 219 -2.28 -18.15 -9.12
CA GLU A 219 -1.52 -16.97 -9.51
C GLU A 219 -1.95 -16.50 -10.91
N ARG A 220 -1.98 -15.19 -11.11
CA ARG A 220 -2.11 -14.54 -12.41
C ARG A 220 -1.07 -13.43 -12.48
N ARG A 221 -0.23 -13.47 -13.51
CA ARG A 221 0.86 -12.51 -13.70
C ARG A 221 0.64 -11.81 -15.02
N THR A 222 0.90 -10.51 -15.03
CA THR A 222 0.98 -9.76 -16.29
C THR A 222 2.27 -10.09 -17.02
N ASP A 223 2.29 -9.96 -18.35
CA ASP A 223 3.50 -10.15 -19.16
C ASP A 223 4.66 -9.24 -18.70
N ALA A 224 4.33 -8.03 -18.23
CA ALA A 224 5.32 -7.09 -17.69
C ALA A 224 6.00 -7.61 -16.39
N PHE A 225 5.31 -8.42 -15.59
CA PHE A 225 5.83 -8.96 -14.33
C PHE A 225 6.83 -10.10 -14.56
N GLU A 226 6.64 -10.92 -15.59
CA GLU A 226 7.50 -12.07 -15.89
C GLU A 226 8.96 -11.67 -16.14
N ARG A 227 9.21 -10.42 -16.54
CA ARG A 227 10.56 -9.86 -16.75
C ARG A 227 11.40 -9.82 -15.47
N TYR A 228 10.77 -9.86 -14.30
CA TYR A 228 11.44 -9.71 -13.00
C TYR A 228 11.53 -11.03 -12.22
N VAL A 229 10.89 -12.08 -12.71
CA VAL A 229 10.91 -13.41 -12.08
C VAL A 229 12.23 -14.10 -12.44
N SER A 230 12.94 -14.61 -11.44
CA SER A 230 14.08 -15.48 -11.72
C SER A 230 13.59 -16.83 -12.26
N GLN A 231 14.16 -17.27 -13.38
CA GLN A 231 14.06 -18.65 -13.86
C GLN A 231 14.74 -19.62 -12.90
#